data_AF-A0A430AFF0-F1
#
_entry.id   AF-A0A430AFF0-F1
#
_cell.length_a   1.000
_cell.length_b   1.000
_cell.length_c   1.000
_cell.angle_alpha   90.00
_cell.angle_beta   90.00
_cell.angle_gamma   90.00
#
_symmetry.space_group_name_H-M   'P 1'
#
loop_
_entity.id
_entity.type
_entity.pdbx_description
1 polymer ?
#
loop_
_entity_poly.entity_id
_entity_poly.type
_entity_poly.pdbx_seq_one_letter_code
_entity_poly.pdbx_strand_id
1 'polypeptide(L)' 'MENKERKSNSYNPKEEPKIWFIIDNVMELYTKLEKENSHFFCEPYKVEKGIAMEFTSPLGNQLYISDCSLLKKS' A
#
# COMPACT_ATOMS: atom_id res chain seq x y z
N MET A 1 15.56 -45.79 13.05
CA MET A 1 15.35 -44.36 13.34
C MET A 1 14.78 -43.75 12.08
N GLU A 2 13.48 -43.48 12.08
CA GLU A 2 12.74 -43.03 10.90
C GLU A 2 12.82 -41.50 10.80
N ASN A 3 13.49 -41.01 9.75
CA ASN A 3 13.68 -39.59 9.52
C ASN A 3 12.36 -39.03 8.96
N LYS A 4 11.54 -38.43 9.83
CA LYS A 4 10.40 -37.60 9.42
C LYS A 4 10.94 -36.36 8.71
N GLU A 5 10.91 -36.37 7.38
CA GLU A 5 11.02 -35.15 6.58
C GLU A 5 9.93 -34.16 7.03
N ARG A 6 10.35 -33.14 7.79
CA ARG A 6 9.52 -31.97 8.05
C ARG A 6 9.37 -31.24 6.72
N LYS A 7 8.23 -31.41 6.05
CA LYS A 7 7.84 -30.51 4.96
C LYS A 7 7.80 -29.09 5.53
N SER A 8 8.80 -28.28 5.23
CA SER A 8 8.76 -26.85 5.48
C SER A 8 7.68 -26.28 4.56
N ASN A 9 6.49 -26.02 5.10
CA ASN A 9 5.53 -25.11 4.49
C ASN A 9 6.15 -23.71 4.51
N SER A 10 7.04 -23.43 3.55
CA SER A 10 7.44 -22.08 3.22
C SER A 10 6.23 -21.45 2.51
N TYR A 11 5.33 -20.86 3.30
CA TYR A 11 4.37 -19.89 2.78
C TYR A 11 5.20 -18.69 2.33
N ASN A 12 5.51 -18.67 1.04
CA ASN A 12 6.15 -17.54 0.39
C ASN A 12 4.99 -16.79 -0.29
N PRO A 13 4.35 -15.81 0.37
CA PRO A 13 3.35 -15.01 -0.32
C PRO A 13 4.12 -14.31 -1.42
N LYS A 14 3.94 -14.73 -2.66
CA LYS A 14 4.39 -13.94 -3.80
C LYS A 14 3.77 -12.57 -3.58
N GLU A 15 4.61 -11.57 -3.32
CA GLU A 15 4.11 -10.20 -3.14
C GLU A 15 3.34 -9.86 -4.41
N GLU A 16 2.02 -9.66 -4.26
CA GLU A 16 1.19 -9.26 -5.38
C GLU A 16 1.69 -7.91 -5.90
N PRO A 17 1.72 -7.70 -7.23
CA PRO A 17 2.18 -6.43 -7.78
C PRO A 17 1.32 -5.28 -7.25
N LYS A 18 1.96 -4.32 -6.59
CA LYS A 18 1.32 -3.13 -6.03
C LYS A 18 1.50 -1.94 -6.97
N ILE A 19 0.41 -1.25 -7.28
CA ILE A 19 0.47 0.03 -8.00
C ILE A 19 0.68 1.14 -6.97
N TRP A 20 1.79 1.88 -7.11
CA TRP A 20 2.15 2.98 -6.23
C TRP A 20 2.14 4.31 -7.00
N PHE A 21 1.27 5.22 -6.60
CA PHE A 21 1.24 6.59 -7.13
C PHE A 21 2.04 7.52 -6.21
N ILE A 22 2.99 8.24 -6.80
CA ILE A 22 3.66 9.35 -6.13
C ILE A 22 2.99 10.63 -6.61
N ILE A 23 2.50 11.43 -5.68
CA ILE A 23 1.80 12.70 -5.93
C ILE A 23 2.45 13.84 -5.13
N ASP A 24 1.99 15.07 -5.32
CA ASP A 24 2.57 16.21 -4.62
C ASP A 24 2.06 16.36 -3.18
N ASN A 25 0.79 16.01 -2.90
CA ASN A 25 0.17 16.20 -1.59
C ASN A 25 -0.94 15.15 -1.32
N VAL A 26 -0.69 14.22 -0.40
CA VAL A 26 -1.67 13.17 -0.03
C VAL A 26 -2.88 13.75 0.69
N MET A 27 -2.68 14.73 1.56
CA MET A 27 -3.77 15.29 2.37
C MET A 27 -4.79 16.04 1.50
N GLU A 28 -4.33 16.76 0.48
CA GLU A 28 -5.22 17.45 -0.46
C GLU A 28 -6.09 16.45 -1.23
N LEU A 29 -5.49 15.35 -1.73
CA LEU A 29 -6.23 14.28 -2.38
C LEU A 29 -7.23 13.61 -1.43
N TYR A 30 -6.81 13.32 -0.20
CA TYR A 30 -7.68 12.72 0.82
C TYR A 30 -8.91 13.59 1.10
N THR A 31 -8.73 14.88 1.36
CA THR A 31 -9.84 15.82 1.59
C THR A 31 -10.77 15.95 0.39
N LYS A 32 -10.25 15.82 -0.84
CA LYS A 32 -11.08 15.80 -2.04
C LYS A 32 -11.92 14.51 -2.12
N LEU A 33 -11.29 13.36 -1.91
CA LEU A 33 -11.94 12.05 -2.01
C LEU A 33 -12.95 11.78 -0.87
N GLU A 34 -12.70 12.33 0.33
CA GLU A 34 -13.62 12.26 1.47
C GLU A 34 -14.97 12.93 1.15
N LYS A 35 -14.95 14.04 0.41
CA LYS A 35 -16.16 14.74 -0.05
C LYS A 35 -16.96 13.96 -1.09
N GLU A 36 -16.34 12.98 -1.75
CA GLU A 36 -16.94 12.20 -2.84
C GLU A 36 -17.49 10.84 -2.35
N ASN A 37 -17.61 10.61 -1.03
CA ASN A 37 -18.02 9.32 -0.42
C ASN A 37 -17.15 8.13 -0.84
N SER A 38 -15.86 8.38 -1.08
CA SER A 38 -14.92 7.31 -1.44
C SER A 38 -14.65 6.38 -0.25
N HIS A 39 -14.51 5.07 -0.50
CA HIS A 39 -14.14 4.09 0.52
C HIS A 39 -12.62 4.01 0.69
N PHE A 40 -12.11 4.43 1.85
CA PHE A 40 -10.70 4.31 2.20
C PHE A 40 -10.43 3.03 2.98
N PHE A 41 -9.27 2.43 2.76
CA PHE A 41 -8.82 1.29 3.56
C PHE A 41 -8.21 1.77 4.88
N CYS A 42 -7.53 2.91 4.86
CA CYS A 42 -7.04 3.62 6.04
C CYS A 42 -6.98 5.13 5.82
N GLU A 43 -7.04 5.89 6.92
CA GLU A 43 -6.71 7.31 6.91
C GLU A 43 -5.23 7.54 6.55
N PRO A 44 -4.84 8.69 5.99
CA PRO A 44 -3.45 9.00 5.70
C PRO A 44 -2.57 8.88 6.95
N TYR A 45 -1.40 8.26 6.80
CA TYR A 45 -0.45 8.03 7.88
C TYR A 45 0.93 8.56 7.53
N LYS A 46 1.66 9.02 8.56
CA LYS A 46 3.03 9.49 8.38
C LYS A 46 3.96 8.32 8.12
N VAL A 47 4.84 8.50 7.15
CA VAL A 47 6.00 7.66 6.87
C VAL A 47 7.27 8.48 7.03
N GLU A 48 8.44 7.84 7.01
CA GLU A 48 9.73 8.50 7.27
C GLU A 48 9.97 9.76 6.42
N LYS A 49 9.49 9.75 5.18
CA LYS A 49 9.77 10.80 4.18
C LYS A 49 8.56 11.65 3.79
N GLY A 50 7.38 11.43 4.39
CA GLY A 50 6.16 12.08 3.96
C GLY A 50 4.90 11.43 4.52
N ILE A 51 3.82 11.44 3.74
CA ILE A 51 2.53 10.86 4.06
C ILE A 51 2.21 9.79 3.01
N ALA A 52 1.60 8.71 3.47
CA ALA A 52 1.09 7.64 2.63
C ALA A 52 -0.36 7.33 2.99
N MET A 53 -1.11 6.78 2.04
CA MET A 53 -2.44 6.21 2.29
C MET A 53 -2.70 5.00 1.40
N GLU A 54 -3.60 4.13 1.86
CA GLU A 54 -4.10 3.00 1.09
C GLU A 54 -5.56 3.24 0.69
N PHE A 55 -5.79 3.16 -0.61
CA PHE A 55 -7.07 3.49 -1.22
C PHE A 55 -7.61 2.30 -2.01
N THR A 56 -8.87 1.96 -1.77
CA THR A 56 -9.58 0.95 -2.56
C THR A 56 -10.36 1.66 -3.64
N SER A 57 -9.97 1.45 -4.90
CA SER A 57 -10.74 1.99 -6.02
C SER A 57 -12.16 1.41 -6.06
N PRO A 58 -13.13 2.08 -6.70
CA PRO A 58 -14.48 1.54 -6.87
C PRO A 58 -14.55 0.17 -7.55
N LEU A 59 -13.49 -0.22 -8.28
CA LEU A 59 -13.36 -1.53 -8.93
C LEU A 59 -12.75 -2.61 -8.03
N GLY A 60 -12.43 -2.29 -6.77
CA GLY A 60 -11.85 -3.22 -5.79
C GLY A 60 -10.33 -3.34 -5.81
N ASN A 61 -9.62 -2.59 -6.68
CA ASN A 61 -8.16 -2.58 -6.68
C ASN A 61 -7.61 -1.80 -5.47
N GLN A 62 -6.60 -2.37 -4.80
CA GLN A 62 -5.82 -1.68 -3.78
C GLN A 62 -4.73 -0.83 -4.42
N LEU A 63 -4.72 0.45 -4.09
CA LEU A 63 -3.78 1.45 -4.59
C LEU A 63 -3.01 2.07 -3.42
N TYR A 64 -1.70 2.20 -3.58
CA TYR A 64 -0.84 2.89 -2.63
C TYR A 64 -0.55 4.29 -3.15
N ILE A 65 -0.70 5.29 -2.31
CA ILE A 65 -0.47 6.69 -2.68
C ILE A 65 0.45 7.32 -1.64
N SER A 66 1.52 7.99 -2.08
CA SER A 66 2.38 8.77 -1.18
C SER A 66 2.83 10.08 -1.80
N ASP A 67 3.19 11.06 -0.96
CA ASP A 67 3.83 12.30 -1.39
C ASP A 67 5.38 12.24 -1.32
N CYS A 68 5.90 11.09 -0.88
CA CYS A 68 7.32 10.83 -0.85
C CYS A 68 7.70 9.70 -1.82
N SER A 69 8.83 9.84 -2.50
CA SER A 69 9.38 8.76 -3.33
C SER A 69 10.02 7.67 -2.45
N LEU A 70 9.59 6.43 -2.63
CA LEU A 70 10.27 5.25 -2.10
C LEU A 70 11.54 4.90 -2.88
N LEU A 71 11.68 5.40 -4.12
CA LEU A 71 12.88 5.19 -4.91
C LEU A 71 14.01 5.98 -4.28
N LYS A 72 14.98 5.28 -3.69
CA LYS A 72 16.30 5.86 -3.42
C LYS A 72 16.84 6.34 -4.76
N LYS A 73 16.99 7.66 -4.92
CA LYS A 73 17.91 8.19 -5.92
C LYS A 73 19.28 7.61 -5.57
N SER A 74 19.76 6.70 -6.40
CA SER A 74 21.12 6.16 -6.33
C SER A 74 22.11 7.18 -6.86
#